data_AF-R4KI65-F1
#
_entry.id   AF-R4KI65-F1
#
_cell.length_a   1.000
_cell.length_b   1.000
_cell.length_c   1.000
_cell.angle_alpha   90.00
_cell.angle_beta   90.00
_cell.angle_gamma   90.00
#
_symmetry.space_group_name_H-M   'P 1'
#
loop_
_entity.id
_entity.type
_entity.pdbx_description
1 polymer ?
#
loop_
_entity_poly.entity_id
_entity_poly.type
_entity_poly.pdbx_seq_one_letter_code
_entity_poly.pdbx_strand_id
1 'polypeptide(L)' 'MAETLKLTHRSADIRLEPGTSKPCLKCKWGIEDPTDPSKGQCIGSRTKMGSIWKRLIKDYYNMTCDKFEEGEVYFRDHV' A
#
# COMPACT_ATOMS: atom_id res chain seq x y z
N MET A 1 -29.12 -21.24 5.33
CA MET A 1 -27.70 -21.39 4.95
C MET A 1 -27.19 -20.00 4.65
N ALA A 2 -26.37 -19.43 5.54
CA ALA A 2 -25.89 -18.06 5.40
C ALA A 2 -24.80 -18.02 4.33
N GLU A 3 -25.07 -17.31 3.24
CA GLU A 3 -24.14 -17.08 2.15
C GLU A 3 -23.04 -16.14 2.65
N THR A 4 -21.84 -16.68 2.93
CA THR A 4 -20.67 -15.89 3.29
C THR A 4 -20.29 -14.99 2.12
N LEU A 5 -20.69 -13.72 2.18
CA LEU A 5 -20.21 -12.64 1.33
C LEU A 5 -18.68 -12.59 1.42
N LYS A 6 -17.99 -13.17 0.43
CA LYS A 6 -16.56 -12.97 0.22
C LYS A 6 -16.36 -11.50 -0.17
N LEU A 7 -15.98 -10.66 0.79
CA LEU A 7 -15.44 -9.34 0.52
C LEU A 7 -14.20 -9.50 -0.37
N THR A 8 -14.35 -9.26 -1.66
CA THR A 8 -13.23 -9.23 -2.61
C THR A 8 -12.43 -7.96 -2.36
N HIS A 9 -11.49 -8.03 -1.41
CA HIS A 9 -10.51 -6.96 -1.23
C HIS A 9 -9.71 -6.84 -2.51
N ARG A 10 -9.58 -5.61 -3.03
CA ARG A 10 -8.71 -5.36 -4.17
C ARG A 10 -7.27 -5.57 -3.71
N SER A 11 -6.38 -6.03 -4.59
CA SER A 11 -5.00 -6.35 -4.21
C SER A 11 -4.23 -5.18 -3.58
N ALA A 12 -4.64 -3.93 -3.87
CA ALA A 12 -4.07 -2.69 -3.32
C ALA A 12 -4.88 -2.10 -2.14
N ASP A 13 -5.82 -2.84 -1.57
CA ASP A 13 -6.60 -2.44 -0.40
C ASP A 13 -5.74 -2.64 0.85
N ILE A 14 -5.28 -1.53 1.43
CA ILE A 14 -4.31 -1.54 2.51
C ILE A 14 -5.03 -1.83 3.83
N ARG A 15 -4.54 -2.84 4.55
CA ARG A 15 -5.12 -3.31 5.81
C ARG A 15 -4.10 -3.27 6.93
N LEU A 16 -4.60 -3.12 8.15
CA LEU A 16 -3.79 -3.19 9.36
C LEU A 16 -3.49 -4.66 9.67
N GLU A 17 -2.21 -5.00 9.75
CA GLU A 17 -1.70 -6.33 10.14
C GLU A 17 -0.56 -6.11 11.15
N PRO A 18 -0.87 -6.01 12.46
CA PRO A 18 0.12 -5.72 13.49
C PRO A 18 1.26 -6.74 13.49
N GLY A 19 2.51 -6.27 13.51
CA GLY A 19 3.68 -7.15 13.49
C GLY A 19 3.92 -7.86 12.14
N THR A 20 3.32 -7.36 11.06
CA THR A 20 3.55 -7.92 9.73
C THR A 20 5.03 -7.89 9.34
N SER A 21 5.50 -8.97 8.73
CA SER A 21 6.85 -9.01 8.15
C SER A 21 6.96 -8.22 6.83
N LYS A 22 5.82 -7.72 6.31
CA LYS A 22 5.70 -7.03 5.03
C LYS A 22 5.15 -5.60 5.18
N PRO A 23 5.70 -4.76 6.07
CA PRO A 23 5.15 -3.43 6.34
C PRO A 23 5.26 -2.53 5.11
N CYS A 24 4.34 -1.58 4.95
CA CYS A 24 4.37 -0.60 3.88
C CYS A 24 5.70 0.16 3.79
N LEU A 25 6.37 0.40 4.91
CA LEU A 25 7.72 0.98 4.98
C LEU A 25 8.75 0.28 4.07
N LYS A 26 8.67 -1.05 3.94
CA LYS A 26 9.61 -1.86 3.13
C LYS A 26 9.13 -2.07 1.70
N CYS A 27 7.92 -1.61 1.39
CA CYS A 27 7.30 -1.84 0.10
C CYS A 27 7.82 -0.81 -0.89
N LYS A 28 8.25 -1.25 -2.08
CA LYS A 28 8.72 -0.35 -3.14
C LYS A 28 7.66 0.65 -3.61
N TRP A 29 6.39 0.38 -3.34
CA TRP A 29 5.26 1.25 -3.67
C TRP A 29 4.92 2.25 -2.56
N GLY A 30 5.52 2.13 -1.39
CA GLY A 30 5.35 3.05 -0.28
C GLY A 30 6.25 4.27 -0.47
N ILE A 31 5.68 5.44 -0.24
CA ILE A 31 6.43 6.69 -0.13
C ILE A 31 6.11 7.26 1.25
N GLU A 32 7.13 7.66 2.00
CA GLU A 32 6.93 8.34 3.29
C GLU A 32 6.13 9.64 3.09
N ASP A 33 5.26 9.97 4.05
CA ASP A 33 4.61 11.26 4.01
C ASP A 33 5.63 12.37 4.33
N PRO A 34 5.68 13.47 3.55
CA PRO A 34 6.69 14.50 3.72
C PRO A 34 6.51 15.33 5.02
N THR A 35 5.37 15.20 5.71
CA THR A 35 5.08 15.93 6.94
C THR A 35 5.16 15.02 8.18
N ASP A 36 4.62 13.80 8.11
CA ASP A 36 4.58 12.85 9.22
C ASP A 36 5.13 11.47 8.81
N PRO A 37 6.36 11.11 9.21
CA PRO A 37 7.00 9.85 8.81
C PRO A 37 6.31 8.60 9.37
N SER A 38 5.31 8.74 10.25
CA SER A 38 4.48 7.63 10.72
C SER A 38 3.44 7.19 9.68
N LYS A 39 3.21 8.03 8.67
CA LYS A 39 2.25 7.83 7.58
C LYS A 39 2.97 7.70 6.25
N GLY A 40 2.21 7.32 5.23
CA GLY A 40 2.74 7.23 3.88
C GLY A 40 1.69 7.31 2.79
N GLN A 41 2.16 7.26 1.56
CA GLN A 41 1.37 7.26 0.35
C GLN A 41 1.73 6.01 -0.46
N CYS A 42 0.74 5.16 -0.71
CA CYS A 42 0.93 4.00 -1.59
C CYS A 42 0.62 4.37 -3.05
N ILE A 43 1.57 4.11 -3.94
CA ILE A 43 1.44 4.31 -5.39
C ILE A 43 1.20 3.02 -6.19
N GLY A 44 0.95 1.90 -5.50
CA GLY A 44 0.77 0.57 -6.11
C GLY A 44 -0.50 0.43 -6.96
N SER A 45 -1.46 1.34 -6.82
CA SER A 45 -2.68 1.38 -7.63
C SER A 45 -2.49 2.27 -8.88
N ARG A 46 -2.20 1.63 -10.01
CA ARG A 46 -2.05 2.27 -11.33
C ARG A 46 -3.21 1.88 -12.24
N THR A 47 -3.80 2.86 -12.94
CA THR A 47 -4.83 2.60 -13.96
C THR A 47 -4.19 2.10 -15.26
N LYS A 48 -4.97 1.50 -16.16
CA LYS A 48 -4.49 1.08 -17.49
C LYS A 48 -3.92 2.24 -18.33
N MET A 49 -4.32 3.47 -18.03
CA MET A 49 -3.85 4.68 -18.72
C MET A 49 -2.64 5.35 -18.03
N GLY A 50 -2.06 4.70 -17.01
CA GLY A 50 -0.86 5.19 -16.32
C GLY A 50 -1.11 6.12 -15.13
N SER A 51 -2.34 6.59 -14.90
CA SER A 51 -2.66 7.42 -13.73
C SER A 51 -2.44 6.66 -12.42
N ILE A 52 -1.79 7.31 -11.46
CA ILE A 52 -1.50 6.77 -10.12
C ILE A 52 -2.59 7.25 -9.16
N TRP A 53 -3.35 6.31 -8.59
CA TRP A 53 -4.33 6.62 -7.56
C TRP A 53 -3.74 6.33 -6.19
N LYS A 54 -3.20 7.38 -5.56
CA LYS A 54 -2.58 7.27 -4.24
C LYS A 54 -3.58 6.77 -3.19
N ARG A 55 -3.11 5.89 -2.31
CA ARG A 55 -3.83 5.49 -1.09
C ARG A 55 -3.07 5.98 0.12
N LEU A 56 -3.79 6.56 1.08
CA LEU A 56 -3.22 6.99 2.35
C LEU A 56 -2.89 5.76 3.20
N ILE A 57 -1.65 5.67 3.66
CA ILE A 57 -1.20 4.71 4.66
C ILE A 57 -1.21 5.42 6.01
N LYS A 58 -2.03 4.93 6.93
CA LYS A 58 -2.23 5.56 8.25
C LYS A 58 -1.16 5.18 9.25
N ASP A 59 -0.64 3.96 9.13
CA ASP A 59 0.42 3.43 9.97
C ASP A 59 1.43 2.70 9.09
N TYR A 60 2.57 3.34 8.85
CA TYR A 60 3.52 2.89 7.85
C TYR A 60 4.27 1.60 8.26
N TYR A 61 4.25 1.29 9.56
CA TYR A 61 4.98 0.18 10.18
C TYR A 61 4.14 -1.09 10.35
N ASN A 62 2.81 -0.99 10.39
CA ASN A 62 1.92 -2.13 10.69
C ASN A 62 0.82 -2.34 9.63
N MET A 63 0.84 -1.59 8.54
CA MET A 63 -0.08 -1.82 7.42
C MET A 63 0.59 -2.57 6.27
N THR A 64 -0.19 -3.37 5.54
CA THR A 64 0.27 -4.09 4.34
C THR A 64 -0.89 -4.39 3.38
N CYS A 65 -0.59 -5.02 2.24
CA CYS A 65 -1.58 -5.51 1.27
C CYS A 65 -1.03 -6.68 0.47
N ASP A 66 -1.88 -7.31 -0.34
CA ASP A 66 -1.51 -8.45 -1.17
C ASP A 66 -0.56 -8.08 -2.33
N LYS A 67 -0.38 -6.78 -2.59
CA LYS A 67 0.55 -6.23 -3.60
C LYS A 67 1.92 -5.85 -3.07
N PHE A 68 2.25 -6.24 -1.84
CA PHE A 68 3.56 -5.96 -1.25
C PHE A 68 4.68 -6.51 -2.12
N GLU A 69 5.67 -5.66 -2.42
CA GLU A 69 6.90 -6.05 -3.07
C GLU A 69 8.05 -5.29 -2.41
N GLU A 70 9.03 -6.02 -1.88
CA GLU A 70 10.15 -5.43 -1.17
C GLU A 70 11.07 -4.65 -2.12
N GLY A 71 11.58 -3.51 -1.65
CA GLY A 71 12.58 -2.71 -2.35
C GLY A 71 12.20 -1.23 -2.40
N GLU A 72 12.81 -0.52 -3.35
CA GLU A 72 12.58 0.91 -3.58
C GLU A 72 12.35 1.12 -5.09
N VAL A 73 11.37 1.94 -5.45
CA VAL A 73 11.22 2.37 -6.85
C VAL A 73 12.28 3.42 -7.20
N TYR A 74 12.68 3.48 -8.47
CA TYR A 74 13.61 4.52 -8.92
C TYR A 74 12.88 5.88 -8.92
N PHE A 75 13.61 7.00 -8.78
CA PHE A 75 13.00 8.34 -8.68
C PHE A 75 12.10 8.69 -9.87
N ARG A 76 12.35 8.12 -11.06
CA ARG A 76 11.55 8.32 -12.28
C ARG A 76 10.16 7.67 -12.22
N ASP A 77 9.99 6.68 -11.36
CA ASP A 77 8.73 5.96 -11.16
C ASP A 77 7.92 6.51 -9.97
N HIS A 78 8.45 7.56 -9.32
CA HIS A 78 7.75 8.35 -8.32
C HIS A 78 6.93 9.48 -8.99
N VAL A 79 6.01 10.09 -8.22
CA VAL A 79 5.16 11.22 -8.65
C VAL A 79 5.72 12.52 -8.12
#